data_AF-A0A081SGN4-F1
#
_entry.id   AF-A0A081SGN4-F1
#
_cell.length_a   1.000
_cell.length_b   1.000
_cell.length_c   1.000
_cell.angle_alpha   90.00
_cell.angle_beta   90.00
_cell.angle_gamma   90.00
#
_symmetry.space_group_name_H-M   'P 1'
#
loop_
_entity.id
_entity.type
_entity.pdbx_description
1 polymer ?
#
loop_
_entity_poly.entity_id
_entity_poly.type
_entity_poly.pdbx_seq_one_letter_code
_entity_poly.pdbx_strand_id
1 'polypeptide(L)'
;MTSNRQIEELVKEYLSRTVAELDFIVRNNYSHSQEQVIAAKQVIERKRAEWKIKNVETSRQIDDIIRKGKETWFDFHVLNFDGYRLAVAGSIDLAYYHTLEVIFEDVFFVSCFFRGWRSDTEKTVFQIPNNEIELNRKYEIEQDYQFFIFRTEDYKNDVIIAANNVTFNTDTVFYYDRPDLKQNERIADFVKKKNAL
;
A
#
# COMPACT_ATOMS: atom_id res chain seq x y z
N MET A 1 20.84 -23.68 -28.93
CA MET A 1 19.72 -22.77 -29.22
C MET A 1 18.54 -23.25 -28.40
N THR A 2 18.16 -22.49 -27.37
CA THR A 2 16.95 -22.77 -26.57
C THR A 2 15.75 -22.54 -27.48
N SER A 3 14.78 -23.46 -27.52
CA SER A 3 13.67 -23.31 -28.48
C SER A 3 12.68 -22.24 -28.03
N ASN A 4 12.04 -21.53 -28.96
CA ASN A 4 11.02 -20.50 -28.63
C ASN A 4 9.92 -21.02 -27.67
N ARG A 5 9.59 -22.31 -27.76
CA ARG A 5 8.62 -22.95 -26.87
C ARG A 5 9.09 -23.01 -25.41
N GLN A 6 10.38 -23.26 -25.18
CA GLN A 6 10.95 -23.24 -23.83
C GLN A 6 10.98 -21.82 -23.24
N ILE A 7 11.17 -20.81 -24.09
CA ILE A 7 11.12 -19.40 -23.69
C ILE A 7 9.67 -19.02 -23.30
N GLU A 8 8.67 -19.44 -24.07
CA GLU A 8 7.26 -19.19 -23.77
C GLU A 8 6.77 -19.86 -22.48
N GLU A 9 7.19 -21.10 -22.21
CA GLU A 9 6.85 -21.80 -20.97
C GLU A 9 7.51 -21.14 -19.75
N LEU A 10 8.77 -20.72 -19.85
CA LEU A 10 9.45 -19.94 -18.81
C LEU A 10 8.80 -18.57 -18.60
N VAL A 11 8.40 -17.88 -19.67
CA VAL A 11 7.68 -16.59 -19.56
C VAL A 11 6.35 -16.78 -18.86
N LYS A 12 5.59 -17.85 -19.16
CA LYS A 12 4.35 -18.18 -18.42
C LYS A 12 4.62 -18.49 -16.95
N GLU A 13 5.67 -19.25 -16.66
CA GLU A 13 6.09 -19.52 -15.30
C GLU A 13 6.47 -18.23 -14.56
N TYR A 14 7.23 -17.34 -15.19
CA TYR A 14 7.57 -16.03 -14.64
C TYR A 14 6.34 -15.12 -14.46
N LEU A 15 5.36 -15.19 -15.37
CA LEU A 15 4.10 -14.47 -15.22
C LEU A 15 3.29 -14.96 -14.00
N SER A 16 3.47 -16.21 -13.56
CA SER A 16 2.81 -16.73 -12.36
C SER A 16 3.48 -16.35 -11.02
N ARG A 17 4.72 -15.84 -11.06
CA ARG A 17 5.52 -15.49 -9.87
C ARG A 17 5.38 -14.01 -9.47
N THR A 18 5.67 -13.70 -8.22
CA THR A 18 5.72 -12.32 -7.69
C THR A 18 6.95 -11.57 -8.20
N VAL A 19 6.90 -10.22 -8.25
CA VAL A 19 8.04 -9.41 -8.73
C VAL A 19 9.30 -9.64 -7.89
N ALA A 20 9.18 -9.79 -6.57
CA ALA A 20 10.31 -10.09 -5.68
C ALA A 20 10.99 -11.44 -6.01
N GLU A 21 10.21 -12.48 -6.33
CA GLU A 21 10.74 -13.77 -6.76
C GLU A 21 11.44 -13.68 -8.12
N LEU A 22 10.90 -12.87 -9.04
CA LEU A 22 11.50 -12.64 -10.36
C LEU A 22 12.85 -11.91 -10.25
N ASP A 23 12.91 -10.85 -9.45
CA ASP A 23 14.14 -10.10 -9.21
C ASP A 23 15.24 -10.98 -8.59
N PHE A 24 14.86 -11.85 -7.65
CA PHE A 24 15.79 -12.82 -7.05
C PHE A 24 16.34 -13.82 -8.10
N ILE A 25 15.47 -14.36 -8.96
CA ILE A 25 15.88 -15.33 -9.98
C ILE A 25 16.80 -14.68 -11.02
N VAL A 26 16.45 -13.47 -11.49
CA VAL A 26 17.25 -12.74 -12.48
C VAL A 26 18.62 -12.36 -11.94
N ARG A 27 18.72 -11.99 -10.65
CA ARG A 27 20.00 -11.62 -10.02
C ARG A 27 20.94 -12.80 -9.77
N ASN A 28 20.40 -14.00 -9.53
CA ASN A 28 21.20 -15.15 -9.06
C ASN A 28 21.47 -16.25 -10.10
N ASN A 29 20.82 -16.25 -11.28
CA ASN A 29 21.00 -17.30 -12.27
C ASN A 29 22.00 -16.95 -13.39
N TYR A 30 23.26 -17.36 -13.21
CA TYR A 30 24.33 -17.32 -14.22
C TYR A 30 24.19 -18.38 -15.35
N SER A 31 23.21 -19.29 -15.26
CA SER A 31 23.03 -20.45 -16.15
C SER A 31 22.04 -20.24 -17.30
N HIS A 32 21.35 -19.10 -17.34
CA HIS A 32 20.35 -18.79 -18.36
C HIS A 32 20.97 -18.04 -19.56
N SER A 33 20.42 -18.21 -20.76
CA SER A 33 20.86 -17.44 -21.92
C SER A 33 20.54 -15.95 -21.74
N GLN A 34 21.33 -15.06 -22.36
CA GLN A 34 21.07 -13.62 -22.30
C GLN A 34 19.64 -13.26 -22.76
N GLU A 35 19.10 -13.98 -23.74
CA GLU A 35 17.73 -13.81 -24.23
C GLU A 35 16.68 -14.09 -23.14
N GLN A 36 16.88 -15.11 -22.31
CA GLN A 36 15.97 -15.44 -21.21
C GLN A 36 15.98 -14.37 -20.11
N VAL A 37 17.16 -13.83 -19.79
CA VAL A 37 17.31 -12.75 -18.81
C VAL A 37 16.63 -11.47 -19.31
N ILE A 38 16.77 -11.14 -20.60
CA ILE A 38 16.11 -9.98 -21.22
C ILE A 38 14.59 -10.13 -21.20
N ALA A 39 14.07 -11.30 -21.58
CA ALA A 39 12.63 -11.57 -21.55
C ALA A 39 12.06 -11.45 -20.13
N ALA A 40 12.74 -12.01 -19.12
CA ALA A 40 12.31 -11.89 -17.73
C ALA A 40 12.27 -10.43 -17.25
N LYS A 41 13.29 -9.63 -17.56
CA LYS A 41 13.31 -8.19 -17.24
C LYS A 41 12.14 -7.43 -17.86
N GLN A 42 11.81 -7.71 -19.12
CA GLN A 42 10.66 -7.07 -19.78
C GLN A 42 9.33 -7.41 -19.10
N VAL A 43 9.17 -8.65 -18.66
CA VAL A 43 7.97 -9.08 -17.90
C VAL A 43 7.88 -8.36 -16.56
N ILE A 44 9.01 -8.24 -15.83
CA ILE A 44 9.09 -7.50 -14.56
C ILE A 44 8.68 -6.05 -14.76
N GLU A 45 9.28 -5.36 -15.73
CA GLU A 45 8.97 -3.95 -16.03
C GLU A 45 7.51 -3.74 -16.40
N ARG A 46 6.92 -4.66 -17.18
CA ARG A 46 5.50 -4.61 -17.50
C ARG A 46 4.62 -4.76 -16.25
N LYS A 47 4.91 -5.73 -15.38
CA LYS A 47 4.16 -5.91 -14.13
C LYS A 47 4.27 -4.68 -13.23
N ARG A 48 5.46 -4.09 -13.12
CA ARG A 48 5.69 -2.84 -12.37
C ARG A 48 4.86 -1.68 -12.92
N ALA A 49 4.81 -1.53 -14.25
CA ALA A 49 3.97 -0.51 -14.88
C ALA A 49 2.47 -0.73 -14.60
N GLU A 50 2.00 -1.97 -14.69
CA GLU A 50 0.61 -2.34 -14.35
C GLU A 50 0.28 -2.02 -12.88
N TRP A 51 1.20 -2.28 -11.95
CA TRP A 51 1.04 -1.94 -10.53
C TRP A 51 0.99 -0.45 -10.28
N LYS A 52 1.88 0.34 -10.89
CA LYS A 52 1.82 1.81 -10.78
C LYS A 52 0.49 2.38 -11.27
N ILE A 53 -0.05 1.85 -12.37
CA ILE A 53 -1.38 2.24 -12.88
C ILE A 53 -2.48 1.87 -11.88
N LYS A 54 -2.42 0.65 -11.32
CA LYS A 54 -3.38 0.20 -10.31
C LYS A 54 -3.34 1.09 -9.06
N ASN A 55 -2.15 1.43 -8.56
CA ASN A 55 -1.96 2.31 -7.41
C ASN A 55 -2.57 3.70 -7.63
N VAL A 56 -2.50 4.25 -8.85
CA VAL A 56 -3.18 5.50 -9.19
C VAL A 56 -4.68 5.39 -9.00
N GLU A 57 -5.28 4.32 -9.50
CA GLU A 57 -6.72 4.09 -9.34
C GLU A 57 -7.09 3.83 -7.88
N THR A 58 -6.33 2.99 -7.17
CA THR A 58 -6.52 2.72 -5.74
C THR A 58 -6.38 3.98 -4.90
N SER A 59 -5.43 4.86 -5.22
CA SER A 59 -5.27 6.15 -4.53
C SER A 59 -6.50 7.05 -4.69
N ARG A 60 -7.11 7.09 -5.88
CA ARG A 60 -8.35 7.84 -6.09
C ARG A 60 -9.50 7.25 -5.27
N GLN A 61 -9.64 5.93 -5.26
CA GLN A 61 -10.69 5.25 -4.51
C GLN A 61 -10.58 5.51 -3.01
N ILE A 62 -9.37 5.49 -2.47
CA ILE A 62 -9.11 5.82 -1.06
C ILE A 62 -9.51 7.26 -0.77
N ASP A 63 -9.08 8.22 -1.60
CA ASP A 63 -9.45 9.64 -1.44
C ASP A 63 -10.97 9.85 -1.52
N ASP A 64 -11.63 9.20 -2.48
CA ASP A 64 -13.08 9.26 -2.63
C ASP A 64 -13.81 8.68 -1.41
N ILE A 65 -13.32 7.57 -0.82
CA ILE A 65 -13.88 7.00 0.41
C ILE A 65 -13.77 8.01 1.56
N ILE A 66 -12.60 8.63 1.73
CA ILE A 66 -12.33 9.60 2.79
C ILE A 66 -13.26 10.82 2.64
N ARG A 67 -13.41 11.34 1.42
CA ARG A 67 -14.14 12.60 1.15
C ARG A 67 -15.64 12.43 0.92
N LYS A 68 -16.15 11.19 0.84
CA LYS A 68 -17.59 10.91 0.65
C LYS A 68 -18.44 11.19 1.90
N GLY A 69 -17.82 11.27 3.08
CA GLY A 69 -18.48 11.61 4.34
C GLY A 69 -19.14 12.98 4.31
N LYS A 70 -19.99 13.27 5.31
CA LYS A 70 -20.55 14.61 5.52
C LYS A 70 -19.67 15.48 6.44
N GLU A 71 -18.77 14.81 7.14
CA GLU A 71 -17.84 15.36 8.10
C GLU A 71 -16.72 16.07 7.35
N THR A 72 -16.30 17.24 7.85
CA THR A 72 -15.25 18.06 7.24
C THR A 72 -13.84 17.60 7.64
N TRP A 73 -13.73 16.51 8.39
CA TRP A 73 -12.47 15.95 8.86
C TRP A 73 -12.45 14.44 8.76
N PHE A 74 -11.24 13.90 8.72
CA PHE A 74 -10.98 12.47 8.85
C PHE A 74 -9.71 12.27 9.67
N ASP A 75 -9.79 11.45 10.71
CA ASP A 75 -8.68 11.14 11.60
C ASP A 75 -7.95 9.90 11.09
N PHE A 76 -6.63 9.87 11.29
CA PHE A 76 -5.78 8.73 10.97
C PHE A 76 -4.80 8.45 12.12
N HIS A 77 -4.34 7.20 12.22
CA HIS A 77 -3.14 6.83 12.96
C HIS A 77 -2.44 5.60 12.37
N VAL A 78 -1.18 5.40 12.71
CA VAL A 78 -0.46 4.16 12.34
C VAL A 78 -1.00 3.02 13.19
N LEU A 79 -1.64 2.04 12.56
CA LEU A 79 -2.18 0.85 13.22
C LEU A 79 -1.08 -0.16 13.53
N ASN A 80 -0.21 -0.42 12.55
CA ASN A 80 0.96 -1.28 12.70
C ASN A 80 2.01 -0.96 11.63
N PHE A 81 3.28 -1.17 11.98
CA PHE A 81 4.39 -1.18 11.04
C PHE A 81 5.41 -2.24 11.44
N ASP A 82 5.65 -3.22 10.58
CA ASP A 82 6.58 -4.34 10.85
C ASP A 82 7.94 -4.19 10.16
N GLY A 83 8.20 -3.03 9.53
CA GLY A 83 9.40 -2.77 8.74
C GLY A 83 9.23 -3.03 7.25
N TYR A 84 8.20 -3.77 6.83
CA TYR A 84 7.90 -4.08 5.42
C TYR A 84 6.49 -3.63 5.01
N ARG A 85 5.52 -3.80 5.91
CA ARG A 85 4.11 -3.48 5.72
C ARG A 85 3.68 -2.42 6.72
N LEU A 86 3.07 -1.36 6.22
CA LEU A 86 2.49 -0.28 7.03
C LEU A 86 0.97 -0.30 6.87
N ALA A 87 0.26 -0.38 7.99
CA ALA A 87 -1.20 -0.21 8.03
C ALA A 87 -1.53 1.12 8.73
N VAL A 88 -2.32 1.94 8.08
CA VAL A 88 -2.87 3.19 8.61
C VAL A 88 -4.36 3.02 8.80
N ALA A 89 -4.85 3.16 10.02
CA ALA A 89 -6.28 3.19 10.31
C ALA A 89 -6.80 4.61 10.13
N GLY A 90 -8.02 4.75 9.63
CA GLY A 90 -8.71 6.03 9.53
C GLY A 90 -10.22 5.95 9.72
N SER A 91 -10.78 7.00 10.32
CA SER A 91 -12.21 7.17 10.54
C SER A 91 -12.54 8.60 10.99
N ILE A 92 -13.82 8.92 11.09
CA ILE A 92 -14.29 10.19 11.68
C ILE A 92 -14.12 10.23 13.21
N ASP A 93 -13.99 9.06 13.84
CA ASP A 93 -13.69 8.86 15.26
C ASP A 93 -12.88 7.57 15.42
N LEU A 94 -11.72 7.66 16.06
CA LEU A 94 -10.80 6.55 16.31
C LEU A 94 -10.81 6.07 17.77
N ALA A 95 -11.76 6.50 18.60
CA ALA A 95 -11.83 6.07 19.99
C ALA A 95 -12.28 4.61 20.15
N TYR A 96 -13.19 4.15 19.30
CA TYR A 96 -13.87 2.86 19.47
C TYR A 96 -13.76 1.92 18.28
N TYR A 97 -13.51 2.47 17.10
CA TYR A 97 -13.41 1.70 15.87
C TYR A 97 -12.61 2.48 14.82
N HIS A 98 -12.34 1.83 13.69
CA HIS A 98 -12.05 2.54 12.45
C HIS A 98 -12.84 1.92 11.29
N THR A 99 -12.93 2.65 10.18
CA THR A 99 -13.75 2.28 9.02
C THR A 99 -12.94 2.19 7.73
N LEU A 100 -11.67 2.56 7.78
CA LEU A 100 -10.74 2.48 6.68
C LEU A 100 -9.40 1.97 7.23
N GLU A 101 -8.83 0.99 6.55
CA GLU A 101 -7.41 0.67 6.64
C GLU A 101 -6.78 0.94 5.28
N VAL A 102 -5.74 1.77 5.25
CA VAL A 102 -4.86 1.92 4.08
C VAL A 102 -3.60 1.13 4.34
N ILE A 103 -3.29 0.20 3.45
CA ILE A 103 -2.26 -0.82 3.63
C ILE A 103 -1.22 -0.66 2.55
N PHE A 104 0.00 -0.36 2.97
CA PHE A 104 1.17 -0.26 2.11
C PHE A 104 2.02 -1.51 2.27
N GLU A 105 2.47 -2.05 1.15
CA GLU A 105 3.34 -3.23 1.09
C GLU A 105 4.66 -2.87 0.42
N ASP A 106 5.74 -3.50 0.87
CA ASP A 106 7.09 -3.20 0.41
C ASP A 106 7.39 -1.71 0.61
N VAL A 107 7.30 -1.29 1.87
CA VAL A 107 7.50 0.09 2.30
C VAL A 107 9.00 0.38 2.36
N PHE A 108 9.43 1.38 1.61
CA PHE A 108 10.82 1.84 1.61
C PHE A 108 11.04 3.02 2.53
N PHE A 109 10.10 3.97 2.55
CA PHE A 109 10.24 5.21 3.29
C PHE A 109 8.91 5.64 3.92
N VAL A 110 8.99 6.16 5.15
CA VAL A 110 7.85 6.72 5.87
C VAL A 110 8.30 8.00 6.59
N SER A 111 7.61 9.10 6.30
CA SER A 111 7.61 10.32 7.10
C SER A 111 6.19 10.56 7.60
N CYS A 112 5.91 10.19 8.85
CA CYS A 112 4.54 10.25 9.41
C CYS A 112 4.49 10.61 10.89
N PHE A 113 3.28 10.91 11.38
CA PHE A 113 2.97 11.09 12.81
C PHE A 113 2.30 9.82 13.36
N PHE A 114 3.05 8.99 14.08
CA PHE A 114 2.55 7.68 14.55
C PHE A 114 1.30 7.76 15.43
N ARG A 115 1.22 8.77 16.31
CA ARG A 115 0.07 8.93 17.23
C ARG A 115 -1.22 9.38 16.53
N GLY A 116 -1.10 9.93 15.33
CA GLY A 116 -2.22 10.33 14.50
C GLY A 116 -2.13 11.75 13.97
N TRP A 117 -2.97 12.00 12.98
CA TRP A 117 -3.17 13.28 12.31
C TRP A 117 -4.60 13.36 11.79
N ARG A 118 -5.07 14.59 11.58
CA ARG A 118 -6.33 14.87 10.91
C ARG A 118 -6.11 15.45 9.52
N SER A 119 -7.10 15.23 8.66
CA SER A 119 -7.16 15.80 7.31
C SER A 119 -8.49 16.49 7.06
N ASP A 120 -8.45 17.62 6.35
CA ASP A 120 -9.61 18.35 5.83
C ASP A 120 -10.19 17.62 4.60
N THR A 121 -11.41 17.10 4.72
CA THR A 121 -12.07 16.28 3.68
C THR A 121 -12.69 17.12 2.55
N GLU A 122 -12.76 18.45 2.69
CA GLU A 122 -13.21 19.34 1.62
C GLU A 122 -12.19 19.44 0.48
N LYS A 123 -10.94 19.03 0.74
CA LYS A 123 -9.82 19.00 -0.20
C LYS A 123 -9.34 17.57 -0.45
N THR A 124 -8.56 17.35 -1.50
CA THR A 124 -7.88 16.06 -1.72
C THR A 124 -7.01 15.71 -0.53
N VAL A 125 -7.33 14.60 0.13
CA VAL A 125 -6.64 14.11 1.32
C VAL A 125 -5.54 13.14 0.94
N PHE A 126 -5.81 12.20 0.05
CA PHE A 126 -4.89 11.12 -0.31
C PHE A 126 -4.55 11.13 -1.79
N GLN A 127 -3.26 11.17 -2.12
CA GLN A 127 -2.83 11.24 -3.53
C GLN A 127 -1.43 10.70 -3.77
N ILE A 128 -1.18 10.30 -5.02
CA ILE A 128 0.17 10.23 -5.57
C ILE A 128 0.58 11.64 -6.04
N PRO A 129 1.75 12.15 -5.62
CA PRO A 129 2.18 13.49 -5.97
C PRO A 129 2.61 13.62 -7.43
N ASN A 130 2.42 14.80 -8.02
CA ASN A 130 2.89 15.09 -9.38
C ASN A 130 4.39 15.46 -9.45
N ASN A 131 5.06 15.65 -8.31
CA ASN A 131 6.47 16.04 -8.21
C ASN A 131 7.39 14.91 -7.72
N GLU A 132 7.14 13.66 -8.16
CA GLU A 132 7.93 12.49 -7.74
C GLU A 132 9.45 12.65 -7.90
N ILE A 133 9.92 13.31 -8.96
CA ILE A 133 11.36 13.50 -9.22
C ILE A 133 12.03 14.31 -8.09
N GLU A 134 11.37 15.36 -7.61
CA GLU A 134 11.86 16.20 -6.53
C GLU A 134 11.88 15.43 -5.20
N LEU A 135 10.79 14.72 -4.91
CA LEU A 135 10.66 13.91 -3.70
C LEU A 135 11.66 12.75 -3.69
N ASN A 136 11.88 12.09 -4.82
CA ASN A 136 12.88 11.02 -4.97
C ASN A 136 14.29 11.53 -4.63
N ARG A 137 14.66 12.72 -5.14
CA ARG A 137 15.97 13.32 -4.81
C ARG A 137 16.06 13.74 -3.35
N LYS A 138 14.99 14.28 -2.79
CA LYS A 138 14.95 14.77 -1.41
C LYS A 138 15.08 13.63 -0.39
N TYR A 139 14.43 12.50 -0.65
CA TYR A 139 14.35 11.38 0.28
C TYR A 139 15.20 10.17 -0.15
N GLU A 140 15.99 10.32 -1.22
CA GLU A 140 16.90 9.29 -1.73
C GLU A 140 16.20 7.95 -1.99
N ILE A 141 14.99 8.02 -2.56
CA ILE A 141 14.16 6.84 -2.81
C ILE A 141 14.74 6.00 -3.94
N GLU A 142 14.83 4.69 -3.70
CA GLU A 142 15.22 3.72 -4.71
C GLU A 142 14.27 3.71 -5.92
N GLN A 143 14.77 3.26 -7.07
CA GLN A 143 13.91 3.04 -8.23
C GLN A 143 12.79 2.04 -7.88
N ASP A 144 11.63 2.21 -8.52
CA ASP A 144 10.44 1.36 -8.44
C ASP A 144 9.42 1.65 -7.33
N TYR A 145 9.77 2.38 -6.28
CA TYR A 145 8.79 2.82 -5.28
C TYR A 145 7.96 4.01 -5.78
N GLN A 146 6.69 4.04 -5.36
CA GLN A 146 5.77 5.13 -5.64
C GLN A 146 5.43 5.89 -4.36
N PHE A 147 5.28 7.21 -4.47
CA PHE A 147 4.90 8.04 -3.33
C PHE A 147 3.40 8.11 -3.14
N PHE A 148 3.00 8.13 -1.87
CA PHE A 148 1.64 8.38 -1.41
C PHE A 148 1.68 9.47 -0.33
N ILE A 149 0.77 10.43 -0.43
CA ILE A 149 0.70 11.57 0.48
C ILE A 149 -0.67 11.61 1.14
N PHE A 150 -0.70 11.71 2.48
CA PHE A 150 -1.87 12.21 3.21
C PHE A 150 -1.66 13.68 3.56
N ARG A 151 -2.58 14.53 3.12
CA ARG A 151 -2.58 15.94 3.49
C ARG A 151 -3.02 16.12 4.93
N THR A 152 -2.23 16.83 5.73
CA THR A 152 -2.57 17.06 7.14
C THR A 152 -3.15 18.45 7.34
N GLU A 153 -4.13 18.60 8.24
CA GLU A 153 -4.59 19.93 8.67
C GLU A 153 -3.95 20.38 10.00
N ASP A 154 -3.62 19.45 10.89
CA ASP A 154 -3.05 19.76 12.21
C ASP A 154 -1.56 20.13 12.15
N TYR A 155 -0.89 19.77 11.06
CA TYR A 155 0.56 19.88 10.93
C TYR A 155 0.97 20.64 9.67
N LYS A 156 2.16 21.24 9.73
CA LYS A 156 2.77 21.93 8.58
C LYS A 156 3.27 20.97 7.50
N ASN A 157 3.55 19.73 7.88
CA ASN A 157 4.12 18.72 6.99
C ASN A 157 3.09 17.63 6.77
N ASP A 158 2.94 17.22 5.51
CA ASP A 158 2.12 16.08 5.15
C ASP A 158 2.78 14.75 5.55
N VAL A 159 1.96 13.70 5.63
CA VAL A 159 2.46 12.34 5.75
C VAL A 159 2.85 11.83 4.37
N ILE A 160 4.07 11.31 4.24
CA ILE A 160 4.64 10.83 2.98
C ILE A 160 5.10 9.39 3.15
N ILE A 161 4.68 8.51 2.26
CA ILE A 161 5.03 7.09 2.25
C ILE A 161 5.54 6.75 0.85
N ALA A 162 6.69 6.09 0.76
CA ALA A 162 7.14 5.45 -0.48
C ALA A 162 6.99 3.93 -0.34
N ALA A 163 6.20 3.32 -1.20
CA ALA A 163 5.90 1.90 -1.17
C ALA A 163 5.67 1.37 -2.59
N ASN A 164 5.77 0.05 -2.77
CA ASN A 164 5.53 -0.58 -4.06
C ASN A 164 4.04 -0.66 -4.39
N ASN A 165 3.23 -1.00 -3.38
CA ASN A 165 1.80 -1.26 -3.55
C ASN A 165 0.99 -0.61 -2.43
N VAL A 166 -0.21 -0.16 -2.76
CA VAL A 166 -1.23 0.28 -1.81
C VAL A 166 -2.52 -0.50 -2.03
N THR A 167 -3.15 -0.89 -0.94
CA THR A 167 -4.50 -1.48 -0.92
C THR A 167 -5.30 -0.87 0.22
N PHE A 168 -6.59 -1.16 0.28
CA PHE A 168 -7.43 -0.71 1.37
C PHE A 168 -8.51 -1.73 1.73
N ASN A 169 -9.04 -1.60 2.95
CA ASN A 169 -10.19 -2.34 3.46
C ASN A 169 -11.15 -1.34 4.12
N THR A 170 -12.46 -1.54 3.93
CA THR A 170 -13.52 -0.66 4.46
C THR A 170 -14.41 -1.36 5.48
N ASP A 171 -13.96 -2.49 6.04
CA ASP A 171 -14.65 -3.12 7.15
C ASP A 171 -14.60 -2.18 8.36
N THR A 172 -15.66 -2.20 9.17
CA THR A 172 -15.63 -1.54 10.47
C THR A 172 -14.91 -2.44 11.46
N VAL A 173 -13.82 -1.94 12.04
CA VAL A 173 -12.98 -2.70 12.98
C VAL A 173 -13.16 -2.13 14.38
N PHE A 174 -13.73 -2.91 15.29
CA PHE A 174 -13.99 -2.49 16.67
C PHE A 174 -12.80 -2.76 17.60
N TYR A 175 -12.55 -1.83 18.52
CA TYR A 175 -11.47 -1.89 19.51
C TYR A 175 -11.93 -2.49 20.86
N TYR A 176 -13.11 -3.09 20.88
CA TYR A 176 -13.69 -3.73 22.03
C TYR A 176 -14.41 -5.00 21.60
N ASP A 177 -14.56 -5.95 22.53
CA ASP A 177 -15.25 -7.20 22.27
C ASP A 177 -16.73 -6.95 21.97
N ARG A 178 -17.21 -7.46 20.82
CA ARG A 178 -18.59 -7.28 20.35
C ARG A 178 -19.11 -8.62 19.80
N PRO A 179 -20.17 -9.20 20.39
CA PRO A 179 -20.63 -10.55 20.05
C PRO A 179 -21.36 -10.64 18.70
N ASP A 180 -22.09 -9.60 18.31
CA ASP A 180 -23.02 -9.63 17.17
C ASP A 180 -22.47 -8.85 15.96
N LEU A 181 -21.36 -9.33 15.39
CA LEU A 181 -20.76 -8.72 14.20
C LEU A 181 -21.63 -8.94 12.96
N LYS A 182 -21.83 -7.88 12.20
CA LYS A 182 -22.47 -7.91 10.89
C LYS A 182 -21.46 -8.23 9.78
N GLN A 183 -21.97 -8.40 8.57
CA GLN A 183 -21.13 -8.45 7.38
C GLN A 183 -20.28 -7.16 7.28
N ASN A 184 -18.98 -7.31 7.02
CA ASN A 184 -17.98 -6.24 6.99
C ASN A 184 -17.75 -5.56 8.37
N GLU A 185 -18.04 -6.25 9.47
CA GLU A 185 -17.60 -5.86 10.81
C GLU A 185 -16.61 -6.90 11.35
N ARG A 186 -15.53 -6.44 12.00
CA ARG A 186 -14.55 -7.30 12.66
C ARG A 186 -14.02 -6.70 13.94
N ILE A 187 -13.33 -7.51 14.74
CA ILE A 187 -12.65 -7.09 15.97
C ILE A 187 -11.18 -6.90 15.66
N ALA A 188 -10.57 -5.84 16.18
CA ALA A 188 -9.14 -5.63 16.04
C ALA A 188 -8.34 -6.75 16.74
N ASP A 189 -7.23 -7.18 16.13
CA ASP A 189 -6.46 -8.34 16.57
C ASP A 189 -5.89 -8.20 17.99
N PHE A 190 -5.70 -6.96 18.47
CA PHE A 190 -5.21 -6.69 19.82
C PHE A 190 -6.28 -6.80 20.91
N VAL A 191 -7.56 -6.96 20.56
CA VAL A 191 -8.64 -7.11 21.54
C VAL A 191 -8.67 -8.54 22.04
N LYS A 192 -8.41 -8.73 23.34
CA LYS A 192 -8.58 -10.02 24.00
C LYS A 192 -10.08 -10.32 24.14
N LYS A 193 -10.56 -11.37 23.46
CA LYS A 193 -11.92 -11.88 23.67
C LYS A 193 -12.06 -12.32 25.12
N LYS A 194 -13.17 -11.97 25.76
CA LYS A 194 -13.50 -12.57 27.06
C LYS A 194 -13.84 -14.03 26.79
N ASN A 195 -12.97 -14.95 27.20
CA ASN A 195 -13.35 -16.36 27.27
C ASN A 195 -14.60 -16.44 28.16
N ALA A 196 -15.68 -17.01 27.62
CA ALA A 196 -16.88 -17.29 28.41
C ALA A 196 -16.47 -18.19 29.59
N LEU A 197 -16.61 -17.66 30.81
CA LEU A 197 -16.50 -18.42 32.06
C LEU A 197 -17.77 -19.24 32.29
#